data_AF-K9MED7-F1
#
_entry.id   AF-K9MED7-F1
#
_cell.length_a   1.000
_cell.length_b   1.000
_cell.length_c   1.000
_cell.angle_alpha   90.00
_cell.angle_beta   90.00
_cell.angle_gamma   90.00
#
_symmetry.space_group_name_H-M   'P 1'
#
loop_
_entity.id
_entity.type
_entity.pdbx_description
1 polymer ?
#
loop_
_entity_poly.entity_id
_entity_poly.type
_entity_poly.pdbx_seq_one_letter_code
_entity_poly.pdbx_strand_id
1 'polypeptide(L)'
;MENVDPLGIHTGESIVVAPSQTLSNKEYNMLRSTAINVIRHFGIVGECNIQYALNPYSEEYYIIEVNARLSRSSALASKATGYPLAYVAAKLALGIPLPDIHNSVTGKTTACFEPSLDYCVVKIPRWDLGKFHRVSTKIGSSMKSVGEVMAIGRKFEEAFQKALRMVDENINGFDPYVKTPNDEELEKPTDKRMFVLAASMKAGYTIDRLYELTKIDRWFLHKMKNIIDYYLVLENVDHTKLSHEVLLRA
;
A
#
# COMPACT_ATOMS: atom_id res chain seq x y z
N MET A 1 -1.36 4.24 -7.14
CA MET A 1 -1.22 3.34 -5.97
C MET A 1 -0.14 2.35 -6.29
N GLU A 2 0.71 2.01 -5.33
CA GLU A 2 1.81 1.05 -5.51
C GLU A 2 1.63 -0.09 -4.51
N ASN A 3 1.80 -1.33 -4.96
CA ASN A 3 1.73 -2.49 -4.07
C ASN A 3 3.12 -2.71 -3.47
N VAL A 4 3.17 -2.85 -2.15
CA VAL A 4 4.41 -3.21 -1.43
C VAL A 4 4.72 -4.68 -1.68
N ASP A 5 3.69 -5.52 -1.64
CA ASP A 5 3.77 -6.91 -2.05
C ASP A 5 3.84 -7.01 -3.59
N PRO A 6 4.79 -7.78 -4.14
CA PRO A 6 5.01 -7.86 -5.58
C PRO A 6 3.91 -8.63 -6.32
N LEU A 7 3.97 -8.59 -7.66
CA LEU A 7 3.07 -9.35 -8.52
C LEU A 7 3.06 -10.84 -8.15
N GLY A 8 1.87 -11.45 -8.17
CA GLY A 8 1.62 -12.81 -7.70
C GLY A 8 0.76 -12.85 -6.44
N ILE A 9 0.71 -11.74 -5.70
CA ILE A 9 -0.24 -11.50 -4.61
C ILE A 9 -1.32 -10.55 -5.13
N HIS A 10 -2.59 -10.91 -4.96
CA HIS A 10 -3.71 -10.11 -5.43
C HIS A 10 -3.73 -8.74 -4.76
N THR A 11 -4.07 -7.67 -5.46
CA THR A 11 -4.08 -6.29 -4.93
C THR A 11 -4.89 -6.14 -3.62
N GLY A 12 -5.98 -6.90 -3.51
CA GLY A 12 -6.78 -7.02 -2.29
C GLY A 12 -6.09 -7.72 -1.10
N GLU A 13 -5.17 -8.65 -1.36
CA GLU A 13 -4.28 -9.31 -0.39
C GLU A 13 -2.99 -8.53 -0.13
N SER A 14 -2.66 -7.55 -0.97
CA SER A 14 -1.43 -6.80 -0.85
C SER A 14 -1.55 -5.64 0.14
N ILE A 15 -0.42 -5.29 0.76
CA ILE A 15 -0.21 -3.96 1.34
C ILE A 15 -0.04 -2.97 0.19
N VAL A 16 -0.74 -1.84 0.27
CA VAL A 16 -0.80 -0.86 -0.82
C VAL A 16 -0.55 0.54 -0.28
N VAL A 17 0.22 1.34 -1.01
CA VAL A 17 0.50 2.74 -0.69
C VAL A 17 -0.06 3.71 -1.73
N ALA A 18 -0.40 4.92 -1.26
CA ALA A 18 -0.74 6.05 -2.11
C ALA A 18 -0.08 7.34 -1.59
N PRO A 19 0.56 8.15 -2.47
CA PRO A 19 0.84 7.90 -3.89
C PRO A 19 1.89 6.79 -4.10
N SER A 20 2.26 6.48 -5.35
CA SER A 20 3.44 5.64 -5.63
C SER A 20 4.71 6.32 -5.12
N GLN A 21 5.68 5.54 -4.67
CA GLN A 21 6.90 5.98 -4.00
C GLN A 21 8.16 5.73 -4.85
N THR A 22 8.19 4.67 -5.66
CA THR A 22 9.42 4.20 -6.32
C THR A 22 9.48 4.48 -7.82
N LEU A 23 8.41 5.02 -8.41
CA LEU A 23 8.38 5.40 -9.82
C LEU A 23 9.11 6.71 -10.06
N SER A 24 9.96 6.73 -11.09
CA SER A 24 10.45 7.96 -11.68
C SER A 24 9.32 8.74 -12.37
N ASN A 25 9.53 10.04 -12.59
CA ASN A 25 8.57 10.86 -13.32
C ASN A 25 8.31 10.34 -14.74
N LYS A 26 9.31 9.72 -15.38
CA LYS A 26 9.16 9.15 -16.73
C LYS A 26 8.24 7.93 -16.70
N GLU A 27 8.48 6.98 -15.79
CA GLU A 27 7.63 5.79 -15.64
C GLU A 27 6.20 6.17 -15.26
N TYR A 28 6.04 7.11 -14.31
CA TYR A 28 4.71 7.57 -13.88
C TYR A 28 3.91 8.14 -15.06
N ASN A 29 4.51 9.04 -15.85
CA ASN A 29 3.81 9.66 -16.98
C ASN A 29 3.60 8.72 -18.16
N MET A 30 4.49 7.74 -18.36
CA MET A 30 4.30 6.65 -19.32
C MET A 30 3.04 5.85 -18.96
N LEU A 31 2.97 5.33 -17.72
CA LEU A 31 1.82 4.54 -17.26
C LEU A 31 0.52 5.37 -17.25
N ARG A 32 0.58 6.64 -16.81
CA ARG A 32 -0.55 7.58 -16.85
C ARG A 32 -1.08 7.79 -18.27
N SER A 33 -0.20 8.05 -19.23
CA SER A 33 -0.60 8.29 -20.62
C SER A 33 -1.19 7.02 -21.25
N THR A 34 -0.60 5.86 -20.96
CA THR A 34 -1.15 4.56 -21.38
C THR A 34 -2.54 4.35 -20.81
N ALA A 35 -2.76 4.63 -19.51
CA ALA A 35 -4.09 4.51 -18.89
C ALA A 35 -5.14 5.31 -19.67
N ILE A 36 -4.86 6.60 -19.90
CA ILE A 36 -5.78 7.48 -20.62
C ILE A 36 -6.08 6.95 -22.03
N ASN A 37 -5.06 6.48 -22.76
CA ASN A 37 -5.23 5.94 -24.11
C ASN A 37 -6.08 4.67 -24.14
N VAL A 38 -5.85 3.73 -23.21
CA VAL A 38 -6.60 2.47 -23.11
C VAL A 38 -8.06 2.73 -22.77
N ILE A 39 -8.33 3.59 -21.78
CA ILE A 39 -9.70 3.90 -21.36
C ILE A 39 -10.48 4.62 -22.45
N ARG A 40 -9.82 5.53 -23.21
CA ARG A 40 -10.42 6.16 -24.41
C ARG A 40 -10.73 5.13 -25.48
N HIS A 41 -9.82 4.19 -25.75
CA HIS A 41 -10.03 3.15 -26.75
C HIS A 41 -11.22 2.26 -26.41
N PHE A 42 -11.41 1.91 -25.14
CA PHE A 42 -12.58 1.14 -24.69
C PHE A 42 -13.89 1.95 -24.61
N GLY A 43 -13.84 3.28 -24.78
CA GLY A 43 -15.04 4.12 -24.72
C GLY A 43 -15.69 4.17 -23.34
N ILE A 44 -14.92 3.99 -22.26
CA ILE A 44 -15.46 3.99 -20.90
C ILE A 44 -15.83 5.42 -20.50
N VAL A 45 -17.07 5.59 -20.02
CA VAL A 45 -17.58 6.84 -19.45
C VAL A 45 -17.94 6.60 -17.99
N GLY A 46 -17.30 7.32 -17.07
CA GLY A 46 -17.44 7.12 -15.64
C GLY A 46 -16.10 6.91 -14.96
N GLU A 47 -16.00 5.88 -14.11
CA GLU A 47 -14.76 5.51 -13.41
C GLU A 47 -14.36 4.07 -13.71
N CYS A 48 -13.06 3.82 -13.68
CA CYS A 48 -12.48 2.50 -13.86
C CYS A 48 -11.16 2.37 -13.10
N ASN A 49 -10.75 1.14 -12.82
CA ASN A 49 -9.44 0.81 -12.30
C ASN A 49 -8.62 0.03 -13.34
N ILE A 50 -7.39 0.48 -13.61
CA ILE A 50 -6.42 -0.21 -14.46
C ILE A 50 -5.23 -0.67 -13.62
N GLN A 51 -4.71 -1.86 -13.94
CA GLN A 51 -3.57 -2.46 -13.23
C GLN A 51 -2.41 -2.74 -14.19
N TYR A 52 -1.19 -2.56 -13.66
CA TYR A 52 0.06 -2.73 -14.38
C TYR A 52 1.00 -3.65 -13.61
N ALA A 53 1.84 -4.37 -14.34
CA ALA A 53 3.09 -4.90 -13.83
C ALA A 53 4.23 -4.17 -14.53
N LEU A 54 5.11 -3.51 -13.77
CA LEU A 54 6.29 -2.82 -14.28
C LEU A 54 7.54 -3.62 -13.90
N ASN A 55 8.47 -3.80 -14.84
CA ASN A 55 9.77 -4.40 -14.59
C ASN A 55 10.60 -3.45 -13.71
N PRO A 56 11.15 -3.89 -12.56
CA PRO A 56 11.92 -2.99 -11.68
C PRO A 56 13.28 -2.57 -12.25
N TYR A 57 13.71 -3.14 -13.38
CA TYR A 57 15.02 -2.87 -13.98
C TYR A 57 14.93 -2.21 -15.37
N SER A 58 13.72 -1.97 -15.87
CA SER A 58 13.51 -1.39 -17.19
C SER A 58 12.14 -0.71 -17.29
N GLU A 59 11.89 -0.01 -18.40
CA GLU A 59 10.59 0.61 -18.69
C GLU A 59 9.57 -0.39 -19.27
N GLU A 60 9.89 -1.70 -19.28
CA GLU A 60 8.99 -2.74 -19.74
C GLU A 60 7.83 -2.89 -18.77
N TYR A 61 6.60 -2.82 -19.27
CA TYR A 61 5.40 -3.02 -18.48
C TYR A 61 4.35 -3.82 -19.23
N TYR A 62 3.46 -4.44 -18.45
CA TYR A 62 2.29 -5.16 -18.94
C TYR A 62 1.03 -4.54 -18.34
N ILE A 63 -0.01 -4.36 -19.16
CA ILE A 63 -1.36 -4.09 -18.67
C ILE A 63 -1.94 -5.43 -18.22
N ILE A 64 -2.34 -5.52 -16.96
CA ILE A 64 -2.86 -6.77 -16.38
C ILE A 64 -4.36 -6.87 -16.62
N GLU A 65 -5.11 -5.85 -16.21
CA GLU A 65 -6.57 -5.82 -16.37
C GLU A 65 -7.12 -4.38 -16.32
N VAL A 66 -8.36 -4.24 -16.78
CA VAL A 66 -9.18 -3.03 -16.60
C VAL A 66 -10.53 -3.45 -16.02
N ASN A 67 -10.87 -2.87 -14.87
CA ASN A 67 -12.18 -2.97 -14.25
C ASN A 67 -12.99 -1.72 -14.62
N ALA A 68 -13.91 -1.84 -15.58
CA ALA A 68 -14.78 -0.75 -16.04
C ALA A 68 -15.96 -0.48 -15.08
N ARG A 69 -15.65 -0.28 -13.79
CA ARG A 69 -16.59 -0.04 -12.71
C ARG A 69 -15.86 0.48 -11.47
N LEU A 70 -16.63 0.98 -10.52
CA LEU A 70 -16.18 1.19 -9.15
C LEU A 70 -15.63 -0.12 -8.56
N SER A 71 -14.57 0.03 -7.78
CA SER A 71 -13.84 -1.07 -7.16
C SER A 71 -13.48 -0.76 -5.70
N ARG A 72 -12.99 -1.78 -4.98
CA ARG A 72 -12.38 -1.58 -3.66
C ARG A 72 -11.25 -0.54 -3.71
N SER A 73 -10.43 -0.60 -4.77
CA SER A 73 -9.37 0.37 -5.05
C SER A 73 -9.91 1.79 -5.29
N SER A 74 -11.07 1.93 -5.92
CA SER A 74 -11.74 3.23 -6.11
C SER A 74 -12.23 3.81 -4.78
N ALA A 75 -12.77 2.97 -3.88
CA ALA A 75 -13.15 3.39 -2.54
C ALA A 75 -11.92 3.85 -1.73
N LEU A 76 -10.84 3.05 -1.75
CA LEU A 76 -9.56 3.41 -1.12
C LEU A 76 -9.01 4.73 -1.68
N ALA A 77 -8.96 4.89 -3.00
CA ALA A 77 -8.49 6.11 -3.65
C ALA A 77 -9.35 7.34 -3.27
N SER A 78 -10.67 7.17 -3.17
CA SER A 78 -11.57 8.25 -2.74
C SER A 78 -11.29 8.69 -1.30
N LYS A 79 -11.00 7.74 -0.40
CA LYS A 79 -10.64 8.03 0.99
C LYS A 79 -9.24 8.62 1.11
N ALA A 80 -8.29 8.13 0.32
CA ALA A 80 -6.92 8.63 0.30
C ALA A 80 -6.83 10.08 -0.20
N THR A 81 -7.63 10.44 -1.20
CA THR A 81 -7.53 11.74 -1.88
C THR A 81 -8.57 12.77 -1.46
N GLY A 82 -9.64 12.34 -0.78
CA GLY A 82 -10.83 13.16 -0.57
C GLY A 82 -11.66 13.39 -1.83
N TYR A 83 -11.26 12.81 -2.98
CA TYR A 83 -11.97 12.94 -4.24
C TYR A 83 -13.10 11.90 -4.33
N PRO A 84 -14.38 12.28 -4.41
CA PRO A 84 -15.49 11.33 -4.34
C PRO A 84 -15.76 10.64 -5.68
N LEU A 85 -14.93 9.66 -6.06
CA LEU A 85 -14.96 9.02 -7.39
C LEU A 85 -16.35 8.49 -7.78
N ALA A 86 -17.06 7.84 -6.86
CA ALA A 86 -18.41 7.32 -7.12
C ALA A 86 -19.43 8.41 -7.43
N TYR A 87 -19.37 9.54 -6.70
CA TYR A 87 -20.25 10.69 -6.93
C TYR A 87 -19.97 11.33 -8.29
N VAL A 88 -18.70 11.53 -8.61
CA VAL A 88 -18.28 12.10 -9.91
C VAL A 88 -18.67 11.17 -11.06
N ALA A 89 -18.42 9.87 -10.94
CA ALA A 89 -18.81 8.88 -11.94
C ALA A 89 -20.33 8.88 -12.20
N ALA A 90 -21.15 9.02 -11.17
CA ALA A 90 -22.60 9.12 -11.32
C ALA A 90 -23.02 10.40 -12.07
N LYS A 91 -22.34 11.53 -11.86
CA LYS A 91 -22.60 12.77 -12.61
C LYS A 91 -22.16 12.65 -14.07
N LEU A 92 -21.02 12.02 -14.34
CA LEU A 92 -20.56 11.73 -15.70
C LEU A 92 -21.57 10.86 -16.47
N ALA A 93 -22.18 9.88 -15.81
CA ALA A 93 -23.22 9.03 -16.41
C ALA A 93 -24.49 9.80 -16.80
N LEU A 94 -24.71 10.98 -16.22
CA LEU A 94 -25.79 11.92 -16.60
C LEU A 94 -25.36 12.91 -17.69
N GLY A 95 -24.17 12.74 -18.28
CA GLY A 95 -23.63 13.63 -19.31
C GLY A 95 -23.04 14.94 -18.78
N ILE A 96 -22.88 15.09 -17.46
CA ILE A 96 -22.28 16.29 -16.86
C ILE A 96 -20.76 16.16 -16.93
N PRO A 97 -20.03 17.04 -17.63
CA PRO A 97 -18.58 16.92 -17.79
C PRO A 97 -17.82 17.33 -16.51
N LEU A 98 -16.59 16.84 -16.34
CA LEU A 98 -15.75 17.10 -15.15
C LEU A 98 -15.60 18.59 -14.77
N PRO A 99 -15.43 19.54 -15.71
CA PRO A 99 -15.33 20.96 -15.38
C PRO A 99 -16.58 21.55 -14.72
N ASP A 100 -17.75 20.96 -14.95
CA ASP A 100 -19.03 21.47 -14.42
C ASP A 100 -19.39 20.85 -13.07
N ILE A 101 -18.60 19.88 -12.61
CA ILE A 101 -18.77 19.25 -11.29
C ILE A 101 -17.89 19.99 -10.29
N HIS A 102 -18.48 20.59 -9.26
CA HIS A 102 -17.70 21.29 -8.22
C HIS A 102 -16.97 20.33 -7.28
N ASN A 103 -15.74 20.69 -6.90
CA ASN A 103 -15.00 19.99 -5.86
C ASN A 103 -15.55 20.39 -4.48
N SER A 104 -16.21 19.45 -3.81
CA SER A 104 -16.79 19.61 -2.48
C SER A 104 -15.77 19.89 -1.36
N VAL A 105 -14.50 19.53 -1.55
CA VAL A 105 -13.46 19.72 -0.53
C VAL A 105 -12.93 21.16 -0.53
N THR A 106 -12.59 21.69 -1.71
CA THR A 106 -12.02 23.04 -1.83
C THR A 106 -13.09 24.13 -1.96
N GLY A 107 -14.29 23.78 -2.44
CA GLY A 107 -15.41 24.69 -2.67
C GLY A 107 -15.19 25.74 -3.77
N LYS A 108 -14.01 25.79 -4.37
CA LYS A 108 -13.60 26.82 -5.34
C LYS A 108 -13.12 26.25 -6.68
N THR A 109 -12.76 24.98 -6.72
CA THR A 109 -12.27 24.31 -7.94
C THR A 109 -13.32 23.34 -8.48
N THR A 110 -13.05 22.79 -9.66
CA THR A 110 -13.88 21.76 -10.29
C THR A 110 -13.34 20.37 -9.95
N ALA A 111 -14.04 19.33 -10.39
CA ALA A 111 -13.61 17.93 -10.29
C ALA A 111 -12.60 17.57 -11.41
N CYS A 112 -12.30 18.48 -12.35
CA CYS A 112 -11.38 18.24 -13.47
C CYS A 112 -9.92 18.51 -13.07
N PHE A 113 -9.38 17.72 -12.16
CA PHE A 113 -7.99 17.81 -11.71
C PHE A 113 -7.48 16.46 -11.21
N GLU A 114 -6.16 16.35 -11.04
CA GLU A 114 -5.53 15.21 -10.36
C GLU A 114 -5.17 15.62 -8.92
N PRO A 115 -5.69 14.92 -7.89
CA PRO A 115 -5.30 15.19 -6.51
C PRO A 115 -3.80 15.02 -6.28
N SER A 116 -3.22 15.94 -5.50
CA SER A 116 -1.86 15.83 -4.97
C SER A 116 -1.93 15.64 -3.46
N LEU A 117 -1.12 14.72 -2.92
CA LEU A 117 -1.13 14.34 -1.51
C LEU A 117 0.19 14.78 -0.87
N ASP A 118 0.09 15.49 0.26
CA ASP A 118 1.20 15.89 1.12
C ASP A 118 1.42 14.91 2.31
N TYR A 119 0.83 13.72 2.17
CA TYR A 119 0.90 12.60 3.10
C TYR A 119 0.97 11.26 2.35
N CYS A 120 1.36 10.22 3.07
CA CYS A 120 1.36 8.84 2.62
C CYS A 120 0.17 8.09 3.25
N VAL A 121 -0.54 7.33 2.41
CA VAL A 121 -1.61 6.43 2.82
C VAL A 121 -1.13 5.00 2.70
N VAL A 122 -1.35 4.19 3.74
CA VAL A 122 -1.03 2.76 3.74
C VAL A 122 -2.32 1.99 4.00
N LYS A 123 -2.63 1.05 3.10
CA LYS A 123 -3.66 0.03 3.28
C LYS A 123 -3.02 -1.30 3.64
N ILE A 124 -3.55 -1.98 4.65
CA ILE A 124 -3.17 -3.35 5.00
C ILE A 124 -4.44 -4.22 5.02
N PRO A 125 -4.46 -5.39 4.36
CA PRO A 125 -5.58 -6.33 4.46
C PRO A 125 -5.72 -6.91 5.88
N ARG A 126 -6.93 -7.29 6.23
CA ARG A 126 -7.25 -8.06 7.45
C ARG A 126 -7.56 -9.50 7.07
N TRP A 127 -6.93 -10.44 7.76
CA TRP A 127 -7.17 -11.87 7.63
C TRP A 127 -7.67 -12.47 8.94
N ASP A 128 -8.57 -13.44 8.82
CA ASP A 128 -9.10 -14.24 9.94
C ASP A 128 -8.86 -15.75 9.70
N LEU A 129 -7.72 -16.10 9.10
CA LEU A 129 -7.40 -17.47 8.66
C LEU A 129 -7.29 -18.46 9.83
N GLY A 130 -6.96 -18.00 11.04
CA GLY A 130 -6.93 -18.84 12.25
C GLY A 130 -8.28 -19.48 12.61
N LYS A 131 -9.40 -18.97 12.09
CA LYS A 131 -10.73 -19.59 12.26
C LYS A 131 -10.93 -20.83 11.38
N PHE A 132 -10.04 -21.06 10.40
CA PHE A 132 -10.23 -22.06 9.34
C PHE A 132 -9.06 -23.07 9.28
N HIS A 133 -9.10 -24.11 10.11
CA HIS A 133 -8.05 -25.13 10.25
C HIS A 133 -7.65 -25.86 8.95
N ARG A 134 -8.54 -25.93 7.95
CA ARG A 134 -8.29 -26.62 6.67
C ARG A 134 -7.89 -25.66 5.54
N VAL A 135 -7.73 -24.37 5.82
CA VAL A 135 -7.39 -23.36 4.83
C VAL A 135 -5.90 -23.02 4.94
N SER A 136 -5.22 -23.00 3.81
CA SER A 136 -3.83 -22.57 3.73
C SER A 136 -3.70 -21.08 4.08
N THR A 137 -2.74 -20.75 4.95
CA THR A 137 -2.35 -19.37 5.31
C THR A 137 -1.56 -18.65 4.22
N LYS A 138 -1.12 -19.37 3.18
CA LYS A 138 -0.41 -18.78 2.03
C LYS A 138 -1.33 -17.85 1.26
N ILE A 139 -0.88 -16.64 0.97
CA ILE A 139 -1.59 -15.66 0.15
C ILE A 139 -1.04 -15.66 -1.28
N GLY A 140 -1.83 -15.19 -2.24
CA GLY A 140 -1.49 -15.23 -3.66
C GLY A 140 -2.53 -14.50 -4.49
N SER A 141 -2.77 -14.95 -5.73
CA SER A 141 -3.67 -14.29 -6.68
C SER A 141 -5.17 -14.39 -6.33
N SER A 142 -5.57 -15.30 -5.45
CA SER A 142 -6.94 -15.42 -4.98
C SER A 142 -7.10 -14.80 -3.59
N MET A 143 -8.05 -13.89 -3.45
CA MET A 143 -8.30 -13.18 -2.20
C MET A 143 -8.82 -14.11 -1.09
N LYS A 144 -8.29 -13.89 0.13
CA LYS A 144 -8.69 -14.55 1.37
C LYS A 144 -8.91 -13.57 2.53
N SER A 145 -8.45 -12.32 2.39
CA SER A 145 -8.70 -11.24 3.32
C SER A 145 -10.20 -10.97 3.45
N VAL A 146 -10.62 -10.68 4.68
CA VAL A 146 -12.02 -10.43 5.06
C VAL A 146 -12.33 -8.94 5.20
N GLY A 147 -11.30 -8.09 5.18
CA GLY A 147 -11.41 -6.65 5.30
C GLY A 147 -10.06 -5.98 5.03
N GLU A 148 -10.01 -4.68 5.27
CA GLU A 148 -8.81 -3.87 5.12
C GLU A 148 -8.88 -2.66 6.06
N VAL A 149 -7.71 -2.17 6.43
CA VAL A 149 -7.55 -0.93 7.20
C VAL A 149 -6.77 0.07 6.36
N MET A 150 -6.98 1.35 6.61
CA MET A 150 -6.29 2.44 5.95
C MET A 150 -5.78 3.42 7.00
N ALA A 151 -4.48 3.73 6.96
CA ALA A 151 -3.88 4.75 7.80
C ALA A 151 -3.21 5.84 6.95
N ILE A 152 -3.19 7.05 7.49
CA ILE A 152 -2.56 8.22 6.89
C ILE A 152 -1.45 8.70 7.82
N GLY A 153 -0.30 9.06 7.25
CA GLY A 153 0.84 9.63 7.96
C GLY A 153 1.68 10.49 7.03
N ARG A 154 2.52 11.37 7.58
CA ARG A 154 3.42 12.22 6.77
C ARG A 154 4.69 11.49 6.33
N LYS A 155 4.93 10.31 6.90
CA LYS A 155 6.00 9.38 6.52
C LYS A 155 5.42 7.98 6.30
N PHE A 156 6.10 7.17 5.50
CA PHE A 156 5.71 5.78 5.31
C PHE A 156 5.74 5.02 6.63
N GLU A 157 6.79 5.18 7.43
CA GLU A 157 6.96 4.48 8.71
C GLU A 157 5.79 4.78 9.67
N GLU A 158 5.37 6.04 9.73
CA GLU A 158 4.22 6.48 10.54
C GLU A 158 2.91 5.83 10.08
N ALA A 159 2.59 5.95 8.78
CA ALA A 159 1.37 5.40 8.22
C ALA A 159 1.33 3.87 8.33
N PHE A 160 2.47 3.22 8.07
CA PHE A 160 2.62 1.77 8.12
C PHE A 160 2.44 1.21 9.54
N GLN A 161 3.07 1.83 10.54
CA GLN A 161 2.89 1.41 11.94
C GLN A 161 1.45 1.65 12.43
N LYS A 162 0.82 2.77 12.04
CA LYS A 162 -0.59 3.03 12.35
C LYS A 162 -1.51 1.98 11.72
N ALA A 163 -1.27 1.63 10.45
CA ALA A 163 -2.06 0.61 9.76
C ALA A 163 -1.92 -0.76 10.45
N LEU A 164 -0.71 -1.19 10.82
CA LEU A 164 -0.50 -2.48 11.51
C LEU A 164 -1.26 -2.55 12.83
N ARG A 165 -1.27 -1.47 13.62
CA ARG A 165 -2.06 -1.38 14.86
C ARG A 165 -3.57 -1.42 14.64
N MET A 166 -4.05 -1.01 13.47
CA MET A 166 -5.47 -1.08 13.13
C MET A 166 -5.90 -2.50 12.72
N VAL A 167 -4.97 -3.34 12.23
CA VAL A 167 -5.31 -4.69 11.75
C VAL A 167 -5.74 -5.60 12.90
N ASP A 168 -5.08 -5.54 14.04
CA ASP A 168 -5.35 -6.41 15.19
C ASP A 168 -5.03 -5.67 16.48
N GLU A 169 -5.90 -5.76 17.48
CA GLU A 169 -5.72 -5.13 18.79
C GLU A 169 -4.48 -5.65 19.55
N ASN A 170 -4.00 -6.86 19.21
CA ASN A 170 -2.82 -7.46 19.85
C ASN A 170 -1.51 -7.09 19.15
N ILE A 171 -1.56 -6.31 18.06
CA ILE A 171 -0.39 -5.95 17.27
C ILE A 171 -0.04 -4.48 17.55
N ASN A 172 1.12 -4.23 18.15
CA ASN A 172 1.56 -2.87 18.52
C ASN A 172 2.24 -2.09 17.38
N GLY A 173 2.50 -2.74 16.24
CA GLY A 173 3.14 -2.15 15.08
C GLY A 173 3.93 -3.18 14.29
N PHE A 174 5.03 -2.76 13.67
CA PHE A 174 5.97 -3.66 12.97
C PHE A 174 6.89 -4.35 13.98
N ASP A 175 6.30 -5.27 14.75
CA ASP A 175 6.90 -5.90 15.91
C ASP A 175 7.75 -7.13 15.52
N PRO A 176 9.07 -7.13 15.81
CA PRO A 176 9.97 -8.23 15.46
C PRO A 176 9.85 -9.46 16.37
N TYR A 177 9.05 -9.43 17.43
CA TYR A 177 8.90 -10.51 18.41
C TYR A 177 7.69 -11.40 18.18
N VAL A 178 6.78 -11.03 17.28
CA VAL A 178 5.55 -11.78 16.98
C VAL A 178 5.84 -13.09 16.24
N LYS A 179 6.92 -13.12 15.46
CA LYS A 179 7.37 -14.30 14.69
C LYS A 179 8.89 -14.46 14.80
N THR A 180 9.37 -15.61 14.38
CA THR A 180 10.81 -15.87 14.19
C THR A 180 11.18 -15.76 12.71
N PRO A 181 12.45 -15.50 12.38
CA PRO A 181 12.93 -15.56 11.00
C PRO A 181 12.58 -16.91 10.35
N ASN A 182 12.05 -16.85 9.12
CA ASN A 182 11.69 -18.03 8.34
C ASN A 182 11.75 -17.70 6.84
N ASP A 183 12.78 -18.18 6.14
CA ASP A 183 12.99 -17.92 4.72
C ASP A 183 11.84 -18.46 3.87
N GLU A 184 11.22 -19.59 4.23
CA GLU A 184 10.10 -20.14 3.47
C GLU A 184 8.88 -19.21 3.53
N GLU A 185 8.58 -18.59 4.67
CA GLU A 185 7.47 -17.63 4.77
C GLU A 185 7.79 -16.26 4.13
N LEU A 186 9.07 -15.92 4.00
CA LEU A 186 9.50 -14.75 3.22
C LEU A 186 9.32 -14.99 1.71
N GLU A 187 9.69 -16.17 1.22
CA GLU A 187 9.51 -16.56 -0.19
C GLU A 187 8.05 -16.86 -0.55
N LYS A 188 7.35 -17.60 0.32
CA LYS A 188 5.96 -18.02 0.13
C LYS A 188 5.08 -17.21 1.07
N PRO A 189 4.54 -16.07 0.61
CA PRO A 189 3.91 -15.07 1.46
C PRO A 189 2.72 -15.66 2.24
N THR A 190 2.64 -15.31 3.52
CA THR A 190 1.52 -15.63 4.44
C THR A 190 0.89 -14.35 4.97
N ASP A 191 -0.26 -14.47 5.66
CA ASP A 191 -0.90 -13.37 6.39
C ASP A 191 -0.02 -12.78 7.52
N LYS A 192 1.09 -13.44 7.87
CA LYS A 192 2.04 -13.01 8.91
C LYS A 192 3.44 -12.66 8.36
N ARG A 193 3.62 -12.60 7.03
CA ARG A 193 4.92 -12.33 6.38
C ARG A 193 5.62 -11.08 6.91
N MET A 194 4.88 -10.01 7.20
CA MET A 194 5.45 -8.76 7.72
C MET A 194 6.14 -8.94 9.08
N PHE A 195 5.62 -9.81 9.95
CA PHE A 195 6.24 -10.09 11.25
C PHE A 195 7.47 -10.99 11.11
N VAL A 196 7.47 -11.91 10.15
CA VAL A 196 8.66 -12.69 9.78
C VAL A 196 9.74 -11.75 9.23
N LEU A 197 9.35 -10.77 8.41
CA LEU A 197 10.24 -9.75 7.86
C LEU A 197 10.86 -8.88 8.97
N ALA A 198 10.06 -8.40 9.92
CA ALA A 198 10.53 -7.67 11.10
C ALA A 198 11.55 -8.48 11.92
N ALA A 199 11.23 -9.75 12.21
CA ALA A 199 12.10 -10.65 12.93
C ALA A 199 13.43 -10.90 12.20
N SER A 200 13.39 -11.11 10.88
CA SER A 200 14.59 -11.31 10.06
C SER A 200 15.47 -10.06 10.00
N MET A 201 14.89 -8.87 9.90
CA MET A 201 15.65 -7.61 9.99
C MET A 201 16.35 -7.48 11.34
N LYS A 202 15.66 -7.81 12.43
CA LYS A 202 16.25 -7.79 13.78
C LYS A 202 17.36 -8.84 13.95
N ALA A 203 17.22 -10.00 13.29
CA ALA A 203 18.24 -11.04 13.26
C ALA A 203 19.45 -10.70 12.36
N GLY A 204 19.51 -9.49 11.78
CA GLY A 204 20.66 -9.01 11.02
C GLY A 204 20.64 -9.35 9.53
N TYR A 205 19.49 -9.72 8.97
CA TYR A 205 19.40 -9.99 7.53
C TYR A 205 19.63 -8.71 6.72
N THR A 206 20.39 -8.83 5.63
CA THR A 206 20.65 -7.70 4.73
C THR A 206 19.42 -7.35 3.90
N ILE A 207 19.30 -6.08 3.50
CA ILE A 207 18.22 -5.61 2.63
C ILE A 207 18.21 -6.39 1.31
N ASP A 208 19.39 -6.69 0.74
CA ASP A 208 19.49 -7.46 -0.50
C ASP A 208 18.97 -8.89 -0.34
N ARG A 209 19.30 -9.58 0.76
CA ARG A 209 18.76 -10.91 1.03
C ARG A 209 17.24 -10.86 1.15
N LEU A 210 16.71 -9.87 1.88
CA LEU A 210 15.27 -9.72 2.05
C LEU A 210 14.58 -9.38 0.72
N TYR A 211 15.21 -8.57 -0.13
CA TYR A 211 14.73 -8.31 -1.49
C TYR A 211 14.71 -9.60 -2.32
N GLU A 212 15.75 -10.43 -2.27
CA GLU A 212 15.79 -11.68 -3.03
C GLU A 212 14.71 -12.67 -2.60
N LEU A 213 14.48 -12.81 -1.29
CA LEU A 213 13.43 -13.67 -0.75
C LEU A 213 12.04 -13.12 -1.04
N THR A 214 11.84 -11.81 -0.94
CA THR A 214 10.48 -11.25 -0.92
C THR A 214 10.02 -10.57 -2.20
N LYS A 215 10.97 -10.07 -2.99
CA LYS A 215 10.79 -9.14 -4.12
C LYS A 215 10.04 -7.85 -3.76
N ILE A 216 9.95 -7.51 -2.46
CA ILE A 216 9.49 -6.19 -2.00
C ILE A 216 10.57 -5.17 -2.32
N ASP A 217 10.21 -4.03 -2.90
CA ASP A 217 11.17 -3.01 -3.29
C ASP A 217 12.07 -2.56 -2.11
N ARG A 218 13.36 -2.35 -2.41
CA ARG A 218 14.37 -2.01 -1.41
C ARG A 218 14.03 -0.73 -0.64
N TRP A 219 13.34 0.23 -1.27
CA TRP A 219 12.90 1.44 -0.60
C TRP A 219 12.01 1.12 0.60
N PHE A 220 11.01 0.26 0.44
CA PHE A 220 10.15 -0.16 1.55
C PHE A 220 10.93 -0.93 2.61
N LEU A 221 11.83 -1.83 2.20
CA LEU A 221 12.68 -2.58 3.13
C LEU A 221 13.58 -1.66 3.96
N HIS A 222 14.16 -0.62 3.37
CA HIS A 222 14.93 0.39 4.10
C HIS A 222 14.05 1.16 5.09
N LYS A 223 12.83 1.54 4.71
CA LYS A 223 11.90 2.23 5.62
C LYS A 223 11.46 1.35 6.78
N MET A 224 11.20 0.07 6.53
CA MET A 224 10.90 -0.91 7.58
C MET A 224 12.12 -1.14 8.49
N LYS A 225 13.33 -1.17 7.93
CA LYS A 225 14.57 -1.26 8.71
C LYS A 225 14.75 -0.06 9.64
N ASN A 226 14.38 1.16 9.24
CA ASN A 226 14.42 2.32 10.13
C ASN A 226 13.62 2.09 11.42
N ILE A 227 12.47 1.41 11.32
CA ILE A 227 11.63 1.07 12.48
C ILE A 227 12.39 0.09 13.39
N ILE A 228 12.95 -0.99 12.83
CA ILE A 228 13.69 -2.01 13.59
C ILE A 228 14.96 -1.44 14.22
N ASP A 229 15.68 -0.59 13.52
CA ASP A 229 16.86 0.09 14.07
C ASP A 229 16.47 0.98 15.27
N TYR A 230 15.28 1.59 15.23
CA TYR A 230 14.77 2.37 16.35
C TYR A 230 14.34 1.51 17.53
N TYR A 231 13.81 0.30 17.31
CA TYR A 231 13.60 -0.68 18.39
C TYR A 231 14.90 -0.95 19.13
N LEU A 232 16.01 -1.19 18.41
CA LEU A 232 17.32 -1.45 19.03
C LEU A 232 17.83 -0.25 19.82
N VAL A 233 17.57 0.98 19.37
CA VAL A 233 17.90 2.18 20.14
C VAL A 233 17.09 2.21 21.44
N LEU A 234 15.77 2.08 21.37
CA LEU A 234 14.89 2.16 22.54
C LEU A 234 15.14 1.03 23.56
N GLU A 235 15.46 -0.18 23.10
CA GLU A 235 15.80 -1.32 23.97
C GLU A 235 17.10 -1.11 24.75
N ASN A 236 18.00 -0.27 24.25
CA ASN A 236 19.27 0.07 24.91
C ASN A 236 19.18 1.38 25.74
N VAL A 237 18.01 2.04 25.77
CA VAL A 237 17.79 3.28 26.53
C VAL A 237 16.98 2.94 27.77
N ASP A 238 17.55 3.22 28.94
CA ASP A 238 16.78 3.10 30.19
C ASP A 238 15.66 4.16 30.24
N HIS A 239 14.50 3.76 30.77
CA HIS A 239 13.33 4.62 30.89
C HIS A 239 13.58 5.94 31.63
N THR A 240 14.52 6.00 32.58
CA THR A 240 14.89 7.24 33.29
C THR A 240 15.74 8.19 32.44
N LYS A 241 16.32 7.70 31.32
CA LYS A 241 17.18 8.44 30.40
C LYS A 241 16.49 8.74 29.07
N LEU A 242 15.20 8.42 28.94
CA LEU A 242 14.44 8.67 27.72
C LEU A 242 14.25 10.18 27.54
N SER A 243 14.97 10.76 26.57
CA SER A 243 14.86 12.19 26.28
C SER A 243 13.64 12.50 25.41
N HIS A 244 13.16 13.75 25.49
CA HIS A 244 12.08 14.24 24.61
C HIS A 244 12.42 14.08 23.12
N GLU A 245 13.68 14.29 22.73
CA GLU A 245 14.11 14.15 21.33
C GLU A 245 14.02 12.71 20.83
N VAL A 246 14.42 11.75 21.67
CA VAL A 246 14.28 10.31 21.36
C VAL A 246 12.81 9.95 21.24
N LEU A 247 11.97 10.39 22.19
CA LEU A 247 10.53 10.10 22.15
C LEU A 247 9.81 10.76 20.96
N LEU A 248 10.18 11.99 20.58
CA LEU A 248 9.58 12.70 19.45
C LEU A 248 9.96 12.06 18.10
N ARG A 249 11.14 11.44 18.03
CA ARG A 249 11.61 10.76 16.83
C ARG A 249 11.00 9.36 16.67
N ALA A 250 10.63 8.71 17.79
CA ALA A 250 9.89 7.44 17.83
C ALA A 250 8.48 7.58 17.22
#